data_AF-K7ZZJ9-F1
#
_entry.id   AF-K7ZZJ9-F1
#
_cell.length_a   1.000
_cell.length_b   1.000
_cell.length_c   1.000
_cell.angle_alpha   90.00
_cell.angle_beta   90.00
_cell.angle_gamma   90.00
#
_symmetry.space_group_name_H-M   'P 1'
#
loop_
_entity.id
_entity.type
_entity.pdbx_description
1 polymer ?
#
loop_
_entity_poly.entity_id
_entity_poly.type
_entity_poly.pdbx_seq_one_letter_code
_entity_poly.pdbx_strand_id
1 'polypeptide(L)'
;MIFGFIGVPARTRWTVSEDVLRQRCRDQLACLFGPDAVDPEAECLKDWAADPFTATESDLLQNVGHALPEQLPARGEWAGKITGIASEWSAQFSGYLAGAIDSASVGTEHWLRQ
;
A
#
# COMPACT_ATOMS: atom_id res chain seq x y z
N MET A 1 5.14 13.91 -18.01
CA MET A 1 5.24 12.77 -17.08
C MET A 1 3.94 11.98 -17.15
N ILE A 2 4.01 10.71 -17.51
CA ILE A 2 2.87 9.79 -17.57
C ILE A 2 3.04 8.79 -16.42
N PHE A 3 1.97 8.49 -15.70
CA PHE A 3 2.00 7.49 -14.63
C PHE A 3 0.69 6.72 -14.59
N GLY A 4 0.71 5.58 -13.92
CA GLY A 4 -0.46 4.74 -13.74
C GLY A 4 -0.24 3.66 -12.69
N PHE A 5 -1.28 2.90 -12.41
CA PHE A 5 -1.25 1.77 -11.49
C PHE A 5 -1.46 0.47 -12.24
N ILE A 6 -0.74 -0.58 -11.84
CA ILE A 6 -0.91 -1.91 -12.39
C ILE A 6 -2.06 -2.59 -11.64
N GLY A 7 -3.21 -2.73 -12.31
CA GLY A 7 -4.39 -3.43 -11.77
C GLY A 7 -4.30 -4.95 -11.75
N VAL A 8 -3.15 -5.53 -12.13
CA VAL A 8 -2.91 -6.98 -12.13
C VAL A 8 -2.48 -7.43 -10.73
N PRO A 9 -3.11 -8.45 -10.13
CA PRO A 9 -2.73 -8.98 -8.82
C PRO A 9 -1.26 -9.39 -8.73
N ALA A 10 -0.66 -9.24 -7.54
CA ALA A 10 0.77 -9.49 -7.30
C ALA A 10 1.24 -10.86 -7.82
N ARG A 11 0.56 -11.93 -7.39
CA ARG A 11 0.89 -13.29 -7.82
C ARG A 11 0.81 -13.49 -9.33
N THR A 12 -0.11 -12.79 -10.00
CA THR A 12 -0.26 -12.87 -11.45
C THR A 12 0.86 -12.11 -12.16
N ARG A 13 1.19 -10.88 -11.75
CA ARG A 13 2.27 -10.11 -12.39
C ARG A 13 3.66 -10.73 -12.16
N TRP A 14 3.87 -11.46 -11.07
CA TRP A 14 5.11 -12.19 -10.80
C TRP A 14 5.33 -13.42 -11.70
N THR A 15 4.33 -13.83 -12.49
CA THR A 15 4.48 -14.93 -13.47
C THR A 15 5.28 -14.53 -14.71
N VAL A 16 5.58 -13.24 -14.88
CA VAL A 16 6.40 -12.72 -15.99
C VAL A 16 7.61 -11.98 -15.43
N SER A 17 8.64 -11.81 -16.25
CA SER A 17 9.79 -10.98 -15.87
C SER A 17 9.40 -9.50 -15.80
N GLU A 18 10.19 -8.73 -15.06
CA GLU A 18 10.01 -7.28 -14.92
C GLU A 18 10.08 -6.56 -16.28
N ASP A 19 10.97 -7.00 -17.19
CA ASP A 19 11.09 -6.43 -18.54
C ASP A 19 9.83 -6.65 -19.38
N VAL A 20 9.23 -7.84 -19.29
CA VAL A 20 7.96 -8.15 -19.97
C VAL A 20 6.83 -7.31 -19.37
N LEU A 21 6.81 -7.12 -18.05
CA LEU A 21 5.83 -6.27 -17.39
C LEU A 21 5.95 -4.80 -17.83
N ARG A 22 7.18 -4.26 -17.86
CA ARG A 22 7.46 -2.90 -18.37
C ARG A 22 7.04 -2.72 -19.81
N GLN A 23 7.37 -3.69 -20.68
CA GLN A 23 6.95 -3.63 -22.09
C GLN A 23 5.43 -3.53 -22.22
N ARG A 24 4.68 -4.34 -21.46
CA ARG A 24 3.20 -4.28 -21.45
C ARG A 24 2.68 -2.92 -20.96
N CYS A 25 3.35 -2.33 -19.95
CA CYS A 25 3.02 -0.98 -19.50
C CYS A 25 3.25 0.05 -20.62
N ARG A 26 4.40 0.03 -21.29
CA ARG A 26 4.69 0.91 -22.43
C ARG A 26 3.69 0.76 -23.56
N ASP A 27 3.35 -0.47 -23.93
CA ASP A 27 2.35 -0.75 -24.97
C ASP A 27 0.98 -0.15 -24.61
N GLN A 28 0.56 -0.29 -23.34
CA GLN A 28 -0.69 0.29 -22.86
C GLN A 28 -0.64 1.82 -22.84
N LEU A 29 0.46 2.41 -22.36
CA LEU A 29 0.62 3.86 -22.35
C LEU A 29 0.67 4.43 -23.77
N ALA A 30 1.31 3.74 -24.72
CA ALA A 30 1.34 4.14 -26.11
C ALA A 30 -0.04 4.11 -26.77
N CYS A 31 -0.86 3.11 -26.42
CA CYS A 31 -2.25 3.04 -26.85
C CYS A 31 -3.07 4.24 -26.35
N LEU A 32 -2.81 4.73 -25.13
CA LEU A 32 -3.56 5.81 -24.50
C LEU A 32 -3.05 7.22 -24.83
N PHE A 33 -1.73 7.37 -24.99
CA PHE A 33 -1.05 8.67 -25.03
C PHE A 33 -0.24 8.91 -26.31
N GLY A 34 -0.17 7.92 -27.21
CA GLY A 34 0.54 8.01 -28.48
C GLY A 34 1.92 7.34 -28.48
N PRO A 35 2.55 7.20 -29.66
CA PRO A 35 3.74 6.37 -29.86
C PRO A 35 4.95 6.80 -29.03
N ASP A 36 5.07 8.08 -28.69
CA ASP A 36 6.20 8.60 -27.90
C ASP A 36 6.30 7.97 -26.50
N ALA A 37 5.22 7.35 -25.99
CA ALA A 37 5.24 6.66 -24.71
C ALA A 37 6.04 5.34 -24.72
N VAL A 38 6.47 4.83 -25.89
CA VAL A 38 7.29 3.61 -25.98
C VAL A 38 8.78 3.83 -25.69
N ASP A 39 9.25 5.08 -25.71
CA ASP A 39 10.67 5.43 -25.52
C ASP A 39 10.83 6.57 -24.48
N PRO A 40 10.55 6.30 -23.19
CA PRO A 40 10.68 7.32 -22.15
C PRO A 40 12.15 7.60 -21.83
N GLU A 41 12.49 8.85 -21.54
CA GLU A 41 13.83 9.23 -21.04
C GLU A 41 14.21 8.50 -19.74
N ALA A 42 13.20 8.19 -18.91
CA ALA A 42 13.34 7.40 -17.70
C ALA A 42 12.05 6.62 -17.40
N GLU A 43 12.20 5.38 -16.96
CA GLU A 43 11.10 4.52 -16.55
C GLU A 43 11.36 3.96 -15.15
N CYS A 44 10.36 4.07 -14.27
CA CYS A 44 10.40 3.52 -12.92
C CYS A 44 9.21 2.60 -12.70
N LEU A 45 9.47 1.41 -12.15
CA LEU A 45 8.44 0.48 -11.70
C LEU A 45 8.73 0.15 -10.24
N LYS A 46 7.75 0.34 -9.36
CA LYS A 46 7.82 -0.04 -7.95
C LYS A 46 6.71 -1.04 -7.64
N ASP A 47 7.11 -2.25 -7.29
CA ASP A 47 6.21 -3.26 -6.76
C ASP A 47 6.22 -3.24 -5.23
N TRP A 48 5.21 -2.60 -4.63
CA TRP A 48 5.05 -2.55 -3.17
C TRP A 48 4.69 -3.90 -2.56
N ALA A 49 4.09 -4.82 -3.31
CA ALA A 49 3.73 -6.14 -2.78
C ALA A 49 4.94 -7.08 -2.66
N ALA A 50 6.06 -6.75 -3.30
CA ALA A 50 7.32 -7.47 -3.19
C ALA A 50 8.29 -6.79 -2.19
N ASP A 51 7.90 -5.67 -1.59
CA ASP A 51 8.75 -4.95 -0.63
C ASP A 51 8.58 -5.52 0.78
N PRO A 52 9.63 -6.15 1.37
CA PRO A 52 9.52 -6.83 2.65
C PRO A 52 9.28 -5.89 3.84
N PHE A 53 9.49 -4.58 3.68
CA PHE A 53 9.20 -3.58 4.71
C PHE A 53 7.81 -2.94 4.54
N THR A 54 7.09 -3.30 3.47
CA THR A 54 5.75 -2.77 3.18
C THR A 54 4.69 -3.86 3.21
N ALA A 55 5.00 -5.06 2.71
CA ALA A 55 4.03 -6.14 2.54
C ALA A 55 4.55 -7.47 3.11
N THR A 56 3.61 -8.23 3.63
CA THR A 56 3.79 -9.60 4.13
C THR A 56 3.09 -10.60 3.19
N GLU A 57 3.32 -11.89 3.39
CA GLU A 57 2.61 -12.93 2.62
C GLU A 57 1.09 -12.87 2.82
N SER A 58 0.63 -12.42 4.00
CA SER A 58 -0.79 -12.27 4.33
C SER A 58 -1.48 -11.21 3.47
N ASP A 59 -0.76 -10.15 3.09
CA ASP A 59 -1.29 -9.07 2.25
C ASP A 59 -1.61 -9.55 0.83
N LEU A 60 -0.96 -10.62 0.38
CA LEU A 60 -1.21 -11.25 -0.92
C LEU A 60 -2.50 -12.07 -0.97
N LEU A 61 -3.11 -12.34 0.19
CA LEU A 61 -4.32 -13.14 0.35
C LEU A 61 -5.56 -12.27 0.61
N GLN A 62 -5.38 -10.98 0.88
CA GLN A 62 -6.47 -10.08 1.21
C GLN A 62 -7.34 -9.80 -0.03
N ASN A 63 -8.66 -9.89 0.15
CA ASN A 63 -9.61 -9.45 -0.86
C ASN A 63 -9.64 -7.92 -0.94
N VAL A 64 -9.93 -7.39 -2.12
CA VAL A 64 -10.08 -5.95 -2.35
C VAL A 64 -11.20 -5.41 -1.44
N GLY A 65 -10.85 -4.52 -0.52
CA GLY A 65 -11.79 -3.88 0.41
C GLY A 65 -11.10 -2.83 1.28
N HIS A 66 -11.88 -1.90 1.83
CA HIS A 66 -11.36 -0.95 2.82
C HIS A 66 -11.05 -1.70 4.12
N ALA A 67 -9.79 -1.68 4.54
CA ALA A 67 -9.38 -2.23 5.83
C ALA A 67 -10.08 -1.46 6.95
N LEU A 68 -10.86 -2.17 7.75
CA LEU A 68 -11.27 -1.66 9.05
C LEU A 68 -10.04 -1.69 9.97
N PRO A 69 -9.89 -0.73 10.89
CA PRO A 69 -8.82 -0.77 11.87
C PRO A 69 -8.80 -2.12 12.58
N GLU A 70 -7.63 -2.77 12.58
CA GLU A 70 -7.47 -4.00 13.34
C GLU A 70 -7.78 -3.74 14.81
N GLN A 71 -8.60 -4.63 15.38
CA GLN A 71 -9.04 -4.46 16.75
C GLN A 71 -7.89 -4.78 17.71
N LEU A 72 -7.50 -3.79 18.51
CA LEU A 72 -6.61 -4.01 19.64
C LEU A 72 -7.27 -4.95 20.66
N PRO A 73 -6.48 -5.76 21.40
CA PRO A 73 -7.03 -6.68 22.40
C PRO A 73 -7.87 -5.93 23.45
N ALA A 74 -9.18 -6.21 23.48
CA ALA A 74 -10.10 -5.59 24.43
C ALA A 74 -10.04 -6.20 25.85
N ARG A 75 -9.38 -7.36 26.01
CA ARG A 75 -9.30 -8.11 27.27
C ARG A 75 -7.93 -8.79 27.43
N GLY A 76 -7.62 -9.21 28.65
CA GLY A 76 -6.38 -9.90 28.99
C GLY A 76 -5.26 -8.95 29.40
N GLU A 77 -4.07 -9.50 29.59
CA GLU A 77 -2.92 -8.79 30.18
C GLU A 77 -2.44 -7.60 29.34
N TRP A 78 -2.77 -7.58 28.04
CA TRP A 78 -2.42 -6.55 27.07
C TRP A 78 -3.51 -5.49 26.86
N ALA A 79 -4.68 -5.65 27.49
CA ALA A 79 -5.78 -4.68 27.36
C ALA A 79 -5.35 -3.30 27.89
N GLY A 80 -5.49 -2.28 27.05
CA GLY A 80 -5.07 -0.91 27.36
C GLY A 80 -3.55 -0.70 27.43
N LYS A 81 -2.74 -1.70 27.06
CA LYS A 81 -1.27 -1.61 27.06
C LYS A 81 -0.64 -1.52 25.67
N ILE A 82 -1.46 -1.55 24.63
CA ILE A 82 -1.03 -1.50 23.23
C ILE A 82 -1.83 -0.40 22.53
N THR A 83 -1.17 0.35 21.66
CA THR A 83 -1.80 1.37 20.82
C THR A 83 -1.26 1.24 19.40
N GLY A 84 -2.16 1.18 18.42
CA GLY A 84 -1.80 1.22 17.00
C GLY A 84 -1.63 2.66 16.54
N ILE A 85 -0.54 2.94 15.83
CA ILE A 85 -0.12 4.29 15.41
C ILE A 85 0.26 4.35 13.92
N ALA A 86 -0.34 3.48 13.11
CA ALA A 86 -0.12 3.43 11.65
C ALA A 86 -1.39 3.82 10.88
N SER A 87 -1.30 3.88 9.55
CA SER A 87 -2.38 4.37 8.66
C SER A 87 -3.71 3.66 8.85
N GLU A 88 -3.67 2.36 9.13
CA GLU A 88 -4.82 1.48 9.27
C GLU A 88 -5.58 1.73 10.59
N TRP A 89 -4.94 2.37 11.57
CA TRP A 89 -5.51 2.60 12.90
C TRP A 89 -6.25 3.93 13.05
N SER A 90 -6.28 4.78 12.02
CA SER A 90 -7.15 5.96 12.02
C SER A 90 -8.58 5.58 11.70
N ALA A 91 -9.51 5.97 12.58
CA ALA A 91 -10.94 5.78 12.36
C ALA A 91 -11.48 6.62 11.18
N GLN A 92 -10.84 7.76 10.88
CA GLN A 92 -11.30 8.71 9.86
C GLN A 92 -10.59 8.53 8.52
N PHE A 93 -9.31 8.14 8.55
CA PHE A 93 -8.44 8.14 7.37
C PHE A 93 -7.69 6.80 7.21
N SER A 94 -8.36 5.68 7.49
CA SER A 94 -7.77 4.34 7.38
C SER A 94 -7.11 4.10 6.02
N GLY A 95 -5.85 3.66 6.04
CA GLY A 95 -5.05 3.34 4.84
C GLY A 95 -4.48 4.57 4.11
N TYR A 96 -4.62 5.78 4.67
CA TYR A 96 -4.04 7.01 4.11
C TYR A 96 -2.90 7.54 4.97
N LEU A 97 -2.03 8.35 4.36
CA LEU A 97 -0.96 9.08 5.08
C LEU A 97 -1.52 9.98 6.20
N ALA A 98 -2.66 10.63 5.95
CA ALA A 98 -3.35 11.41 6.97
C ALA A 98 -3.73 10.54 8.19
N GLY A 99 -4.10 9.28 7.95
CA GLY A 99 -4.40 8.33 9.00
C GLY A 99 -3.19 7.95 9.84
N ALA A 100 -2.01 7.84 9.23
CA ALA A 100 -0.78 7.55 9.97
C ALA A 100 -0.40 8.71 10.90
N ILE A 101 -0.55 9.95 10.43
CA ILE A 101 -0.29 11.15 11.23
C ILE A 101 -1.31 11.26 12.37
N ASP A 102 -2.59 11.07 12.06
CA ASP A 102 -3.70 11.12 13.01
C ASP A 102 -3.54 10.08 14.13
N SER A 103 -3.36 8.80 13.78
CA SER A 103 -3.24 7.72 14.76
C SER A 103 -1.97 7.83 15.62
N ALA A 104 -0.85 8.27 15.05
CA ALA A 104 0.36 8.55 15.81
C ALA A 104 0.19 9.70 16.81
N SER A 105 -0.47 10.79 16.39
CA SER A 105 -0.72 11.95 17.26
C SER A 105 -1.65 11.57 18.41
N VAL A 106 -2.80 10.97 18.11
CA VAL A 106 -3.78 10.54 19.13
C VAL A 106 -3.17 9.51 20.07
N GLY A 107 -2.47 8.51 19.53
CA GLY A 107 -1.85 7.45 20.31
C GLY A 107 -0.79 7.97 21.28
N THR A 108 0.10 8.84 20.83
CA THR A 108 1.16 9.41 21.69
C THR A 108 0.59 10.36 22.75
N GLU A 109 -0.38 11.22 22.39
CA GLU A 109 -1.06 12.07 23.37
C GLU A 109 -1.77 11.28 24.47
N HIS A 110 -2.38 10.14 24.11
CA HIS A 110 -3.03 9.27 25.08
C HIS A 110 -2.06 8.77 26.15
N TRP A 111 -0.86 8.36 25.76
CA TRP A 111 0.17 7.87 26.70
C TRP A 111 0.84 8.99 27.50
N LEU A 112 1.00 10.19 26.94
CA LEU A 112 1.58 11.33 27.65
C LEU A 112 0.67 11.91 28.74
N ARG A 113 -0.64 11.61 28.70
CA ARG A 113 -1.64 12.10 29.66
C ARG A 113 -1.97 11.10 30.77
N GLN A 114 -1.41 9.89 30.75
CA GLN A 114 -1.54 8.88 31.80
C GLN A 114 -0.46 9.05 32.87
#